data_AF-A0A960M8W4-F1
#
_entry.id   AF-A0A960M8W4-F1
#
_cell.length_a   1.000
_cell.length_b   1.000
_cell.length_c   1.000
_cell.angle_alpha   90.00
_cell.angle_beta   90.00
_cell.angle_gamma   90.00
#
_symmetry.space_group_name_H-M   'P 1'
#
loop_
_entity.id
_entity.type
_entity.pdbx_description
1 polymer ?
#
loop_
_entity_poly.entity_id
_entity_poly.type
_entity_poly.pdbx_seq_one_letter_code
_entity_poly.pdbx_strand_id
1 'polypeptide(L)'
;MKKRLFISCALFSLTLFASLFLYVNFIKRTKGFCLKKIVSYHEYHPKWDIGPLTSEQESLLNEISSQTFRYLGSGKECYAFESEDGKLVLKFFKQKHMHIRSIFNVWPFTKIPYLNMIQSAKVERRTHLRNQTFMSYLIGYNHFSDRTGLLYLHLNKTHNLHRKVTLLPINGGKVTVDLDNMEFLVQRKAITVLNYLDHLLQENKMKECKQAIGSILDLLITRSKSGISDFDNNCNRNIGFMDGRASLIDVGEFRLIPPTYPTASEFYDATDDLKEFLSKRYPELEEFLEIQIQKRIRHDL
;
A
#
# COMPACT_ATOMS: atom_id res chain seq x y z
N MET A 1 37.59 -9.49 -42.27
CA MET A 1 37.33 -9.49 -40.81
C MET A 1 36.46 -8.33 -40.31
N LYS A 2 36.80 -7.06 -40.58
CA LYS A 2 36.08 -5.89 -40.03
C LYS A 2 34.56 -5.85 -40.33
N LYS A 3 34.12 -6.20 -41.54
CA LYS A 3 32.67 -6.26 -41.90
C LYS A 3 31.89 -7.30 -41.11
N ARG A 4 32.45 -8.50 -40.90
CA ARG A 4 31.79 -9.57 -40.12
C ARG A 4 31.68 -9.16 -38.64
N LEU A 5 32.73 -8.57 -38.08
CA LEU A 5 32.72 -8.06 -36.71
C LEU A 5 31.66 -6.95 -36.53
N PHE A 6 31.58 -6.01 -37.49
CA PHE A 6 30.56 -4.95 -37.47
C PHE A 6 29.13 -5.49 -37.50
N ILE A 7 28.85 -6.46 -38.38
CA ILE A 7 27.52 -7.10 -38.46
C ILE A 7 27.18 -7.83 -37.15
N SER A 8 28.15 -8.56 -36.57
CA SER A 8 27.96 -9.24 -35.29
C SER A 8 27.67 -8.26 -34.16
N CYS A 9 28.39 -7.12 -34.08
CA CYS A 9 28.12 -6.08 -33.09
C CYS A 9 26.74 -5.42 -33.31
N ALA A 10 26.35 -5.16 -34.56
CA ALA A 10 25.04 -4.58 -34.86
C ALA A 10 23.88 -5.53 -34.48
N LEU A 11 24.01 -6.82 -34.79
CA LEU A 11 23.04 -7.84 -34.38
C LEU A 11 22.96 -7.96 -32.86
N PHE A 12 24.09 -7.97 -32.17
CA PHE A 12 24.12 -8.01 -30.70
C PHE A 12 23.41 -6.78 -30.11
N SER A 13 23.73 -5.57 -30.56
CA SER A 13 23.06 -4.34 -30.13
C SER A 13 21.55 -4.37 -30.41
N LEU A 14 21.14 -4.87 -31.57
CA LEU A 14 19.73 -5.00 -31.92
C LEU A 14 19.01 -6.00 -31.00
N THR A 15 19.63 -7.14 -30.69
CA THR A 15 19.05 -8.13 -29.76
C THR A 15 18.95 -7.58 -28.34
N LEU A 16 19.95 -6.81 -27.87
CA LEU A 16 19.90 -6.15 -26.56
C LEU A 16 18.79 -5.11 -26.51
N PHE A 17 18.66 -4.29 -27.57
CA PHE A 17 17.62 -3.27 -27.67
C PHE A 17 16.22 -3.91 -27.72
N ALA A 18 16.02 -4.95 -28.55
CA ALA A 18 14.76 -5.67 -28.62
C ALA A 18 14.40 -6.32 -27.28
N SER A 19 15.38 -6.93 -26.59
CA SER A 19 15.17 -7.53 -25.26
C SER A 19 14.78 -6.49 -24.22
N LEU A 20 15.46 -5.34 -24.21
CA LEU A 20 15.13 -4.23 -23.31
C LEU A 20 13.74 -3.65 -23.62
N PHE A 21 13.42 -3.47 -24.91
CA PHE A 21 12.11 -3.01 -25.35
C PHE A 21 11.00 -3.96 -24.92
N LEU A 22 11.16 -5.26 -25.15
CA LEU A 22 10.20 -6.29 -24.70
C LEU A 22 10.06 -6.30 -23.18
N TYR A 23 11.16 -6.19 -22.43
CA TYR A 23 11.15 -6.13 -20.97
C TYR A 23 10.41 -4.89 -20.44
N VAL A 24 10.68 -3.71 -20.99
CA VAL A 24 10.00 -2.46 -20.61
C VAL A 24 8.51 -2.54 -20.93
N ASN A 25 8.14 -3.03 -22.11
CA ASN A 25 6.73 -3.22 -22.48
C ASN A 25 6.04 -4.25 -21.58
N PHE A 26 6.71 -5.35 -21.24
CA PHE A 26 6.18 -6.34 -20.31
C PHE A 26 5.91 -5.74 -18.93
N ILE A 27 6.84 -4.94 -18.38
CA ILE A 27 6.63 -4.25 -17.10
C ILE A 27 5.44 -3.29 -17.17
N LYS A 28 5.35 -2.49 -18.25
CA LYS A 28 4.23 -1.55 -18.44
C LYS A 28 2.89 -2.28 -18.51
N ARG A 29 2.81 -3.36 -19.28
CA ARG A 29 1.60 -4.20 -19.44
C ARG A 29 1.18 -4.89 -18.15
N THR A 30 2.13 -5.35 -17.34
CA THR A 30 1.86 -6.04 -16.07
C THR A 30 1.74 -5.09 -14.87
N LYS A 31 1.94 -3.78 -15.07
CA LYS A 31 2.15 -2.79 -13.99
C LYS A 31 3.18 -3.26 -12.96
N GLY A 32 4.13 -4.06 -13.44
CA GLY A 32 5.16 -4.69 -12.65
C GLY A 32 4.69 -5.80 -11.69
N PHE A 33 3.44 -6.27 -11.71
CA PHE A 33 3.01 -7.42 -10.90
C PHE A 33 3.48 -8.76 -11.50
N CYS A 34 3.88 -9.69 -10.62
CA CYS A 34 4.01 -11.11 -10.92
C CYS A 34 4.04 -11.89 -9.59
N LEU A 35 3.60 -13.15 -9.58
CA LEU A 35 3.44 -13.95 -8.36
C LEU A 35 4.73 -14.01 -7.50
N LYS A 36 5.88 -14.16 -8.15
CA LYS A 36 7.20 -14.18 -7.47
C LYS A 36 7.57 -12.91 -6.68
N LYS A 37 6.79 -11.81 -6.81
CA LYS A 37 7.01 -10.56 -6.07
C LYS A 37 6.17 -10.47 -4.80
N ILE A 38 5.24 -11.38 -4.58
CA ILE A 38 4.43 -11.47 -3.36
C ILE A 38 4.79 -12.71 -2.51
N VAL A 39 5.46 -13.70 -3.10
CA VAL A 39 5.98 -14.88 -2.38
C VAL A 39 7.26 -14.53 -1.63
N SER A 40 7.25 -14.79 -0.32
CA SER A 40 8.41 -14.66 0.57
C SER A 40 8.98 -16.03 0.96
N TYR A 41 10.09 -16.02 1.71
CA TYR A 41 10.60 -17.17 2.47
C TYR A 41 10.97 -16.74 3.89
N HIS A 42 10.21 -15.79 4.45
CA HIS A 42 10.47 -15.32 5.80
C HIS A 42 10.17 -16.43 6.81
N GLU A 43 11.00 -16.51 7.84
CA GLU A 43 10.74 -17.36 8.99
C GLU A 43 9.66 -16.73 9.86
N TYR A 44 9.02 -17.58 10.66
CA TYR A 44 8.05 -17.15 11.65
C TYR A 44 8.67 -16.12 12.61
N HIS A 45 7.91 -15.07 12.93
CA HIS A 45 8.32 -14.06 13.88
C HIS A 45 7.20 -13.76 14.89
N PRO A 46 7.41 -13.96 16.19
CA PRO A 46 6.34 -13.89 17.20
C PRO A 46 5.71 -12.51 17.33
N LYS A 47 6.45 -11.43 17.06
CA LYS A 47 5.88 -10.07 17.08
C LYS A 47 4.88 -9.79 15.95
N TRP A 48 4.79 -10.67 14.95
CA TRP A 48 3.85 -10.53 13.84
C TRP A 48 2.63 -11.43 13.97
N ASP A 49 2.57 -12.19 15.06
CA ASP A 49 1.42 -13.02 15.35
C ASP A 49 0.23 -12.12 15.74
N ILE A 50 -0.94 -12.42 15.18
CA ILE A 50 -2.19 -11.73 15.44
C ILE A 50 -3.14 -12.58 16.29
N GLY A 51 -2.68 -13.74 16.77
CA GLY A 51 -3.47 -14.66 17.58
C GLY A 51 -4.39 -15.56 16.75
N PRO A 52 -5.24 -16.35 17.43
CA PRO A 52 -6.18 -17.26 16.78
C PRO A 52 -7.28 -16.49 16.03
N LEU A 53 -7.84 -17.13 15.00
CA LEU A 53 -8.95 -16.57 14.24
C LEU A 53 -10.20 -16.43 15.11
N THR A 54 -10.86 -15.27 15.02
CA THR A 54 -12.23 -15.10 15.53
C THR A 54 -13.24 -15.67 14.54
N SER A 55 -14.47 -15.90 14.99
CA SER A 55 -15.57 -16.37 14.13
C SER A 55 -15.84 -15.41 12.96
N GLU A 56 -15.74 -14.10 13.18
CA GLU A 56 -15.90 -13.08 12.15
C GLU A 56 -14.79 -13.15 11.10
N GLN A 57 -13.55 -13.37 11.53
CA GLN A 57 -12.41 -13.52 10.62
C GLN A 57 -12.48 -14.81 9.82
N GLU A 58 -12.92 -15.91 10.44
CA GLU A 58 -13.16 -17.17 9.74
C GLU A 58 -14.22 -17.00 8.64
N SER A 59 -15.32 -16.31 8.96
CA SER A 59 -16.37 -15.97 7.99
C SER A 59 -15.83 -15.10 6.85
N LEU A 60 -15.03 -14.08 7.16
CA LEU A 60 -14.40 -13.20 6.18
C LEU A 60 -13.44 -13.98 5.25
N LEU A 61 -12.63 -14.89 5.80
CA LEU A 61 -11.70 -15.71 5.01
C LEU A 61 -12.45 -16.70 4.10
N ASN A 62 -13.60 -17.20 4.53
CA ASN A 62 -14.49 -17.98 3.68
C ASN A 62 -15.06 -17.15 2.52
N GLU A 63 -15.52 -15.93 2.81
CA GLU A 63 -16.00 -14.98 1.81
C GLU A 63 -14.90 -14.71 0.77
N ILE A 64 -13.68 -14.36 1.20
CA ILE A 64 -12.55 -14.10 0.30
C ILE A 64 -12.21 -15.31 -0.56
N SER A 65 -12.21 -16.51 0.02
CA SER A 65 -11.86 -17.74 -0.71
C SER A 65 -12.91 -18.13 -1.75
N SER A 66 -14.15 -17.68 -1.58
CA SER A 66 -15.26 -17.94 -2.51
C SER A 66 -15.29 -17.01 -3.73
N GLN A 67 -14.50 -15.93 -3.71
CA GLN A 67 -14.56 -14.87 -4.72
C GLN A 67 -13.28 -14.76 -5.54
N THR A 68 -13.41 -14.12 -6.70
CA THR A 68 -12.26 -13.75 -7.54
C THR A 68 -11.85 -12.30 -7.26
N PHE A 69 -10.54 -12.05 -7.22
CA PHE A 69 -9.98 -10.74 -6.93
C PHE A 69 -9.24 -10.15 -8.13
N ARG A 70 -9.72 -9.03 -8.67
CA ARG A 70 -9.14 -8.35 -9.85
C ARG A 70 -8.08 -7.34 -9.44
N TYR A 71 -6.98 -7.28 -10.18
CA TYR A 71 -5.93 -6.29 -9.95
C TYR A 71 -6.50 -4.87 -9.96
N LEU A 72 -6.36 -4.18 -8.82
CA LEU A 72 -6.82 -2.82 -8.62
C LEU A 72 -5.66 -1.83 -8.83
N GLY A 73 -4.49 -2.15 -8.29
CA GLY A 73 -3.34 -1.26 -8.36
C GLY A 73 -2.17 -1.71 -7.52
N SER A 74 -1.20 -0.82 -7.31
CA SER A 74 -0.10 -1.09 -6.41
C SER A 74 0.46 0.18 -5.80
N GLY A 75 0.65 0.19 -4.48
CA GLY A 75 1.29 1.27 -3.73
C GLY A 75 2.79 1.03 -3.54
N LYS A 76 3.41 1.65 -2.54
CA LYS A 76 4.83 1.42 -2.21
C LYS A 76 5.04 -0.01 -1.71
N GLU A 77 4.23 -0.44 -0.75
CA GLU A 77 4.42 -1.70 -0.02
C GLU A 77 3.57 -2.87 -0.53
N CYS A 78 2.43 -2.62 -1.18
CA CYS A 78 1.47 -3.67 -1.51
C CYS A 78 1.01 -3.68 -2.97
N TYR A 79 0.65 -4.86 -3.47
CA TYR A 79 -0.22 -5.03 -4.64
C TYR A 79 -1.65 -5.22 -4.14
N ALA A 80 -2.60 -4.48 -4.71
CA ALA A 80 -4.00 -4.49 -4.30
C ALA A 80 -4.87 -5.15 -5.35
N PHE A 81 -5.80 -5.98 -4.90
CA PHE A 81 -6.80 -6.64 -5.71
C PHE A 81 -8.18 -6.40 -5.11
N GLU A 82 -9.14 -6.05 -5.93
CA GLU A 82 -10.52 -5.79 -5.56
C GLU A 82 -11.36 -7.06 -5.71
N SER A 83 -12.25 -7.32 -4.75
CA SER A 83 -13.23 -8.40 -4.84
C SER A 83 -14.20 -8.23 -6.00
N GLU A 84 -14.83 -9.32 -6.42
CA GLU A 84 -15.81 -9.30 -7.52
C GLU A 84 -17.03 -8.42 -7.21
N ASP A 85 -17.44 -8.35 -5.95
CA ASP A 85 -18.54 -7.50 -5.49
C ASP A 85 -18.15 -6.04 -5.23
N GLY A 86 -16.86 -5.72 -5.37
CA GLY A 86 -16.30 -4.38 -5.18
C GLY A 86 -16.31 -3.85 -3.76
N LYS A 87 -16.50 -4.69 -2.73
CA LYS A 87 -16.54 -4.26 -1.32
C LYS A 87 -15.23 -4.43 -0.57
N LEU A 88 -14.38 -5.35 -1.00
CA LEU A 88 -13.14 -5.72 -0.33
C LEU A 88 -11.92 -5.48 -1.22
N VAL A 89 -10.80 -5.20 -0.57
CA VAL A 89 -9.48 -5.13 -1.17
C VAL A 89 -8.57 -6.11 -0.45
N LEU A 90 -8.11 -7.12 -1.19
CA LEU A 90 -7.06 -8.03 -0.77
C LEU A 90 -5.71 -7.49 -1.21
N LYS A 91 -4.81 -7.25 -0.25
CA LYS A 91 -3.47 -6.73 -0.55
C LYS A 91 -2.39 -7.72 -0.16
N PHE A 92 -1.39 -7.85 -1.02
CA PHE A 92 -0.21 -8.68 -0.79
C PHE A 92 1.06 -7.83 -0.74
N PHE A 93 1.93 -8.10 0.25
CA PHE A 93 3.15 -7.35 0.47
C PHE A 93 4.19 -7.58 -0.65
N LYS A 94 4.90 -6.52 -1.04
CA LYS A 94 5.93 -6.53 -2.08
C LYS A 94 7.26 -7.00 -1.51
N GLN A 95 7.62 -8.24 -1.82
CA GLN A 95 8.84 -8.87 -1.32
C GLN A 95 10.13 -8.30 -1.94
N LYS A 96 10.03 -7.58 -3.08
CA LYS A 96 11.20 -7.02 -3.77
C LYS A 96 11.99 -6.00 -2.93
N HIS A 97 11.34 -5.35 -1.97
CA HIS A 97 11.95 -4.38 -1.05
C HIS A 97 12.38 -5.03 0.27
N MET A 98 11.80 -6.18 0.61
CA MET A 98 11.95 -6.86 1.91
C MET A 98 12.91 -8.07 1.86
N HIS A 99 13.35 -8.49 0.68
CA HIS A 99 14.22 -9.65 0.51
C HIS A 99 15.33 -9.40 -0.51
N ILE A 100 16.54 -9.91 -0.28
CA ILE A 100 17.64 -9.90 -1.28
C ILE A 100 17.68 -11.22 -2.02
N ARG A 101 17.40 -11.19 -3.33
CA ARG A 101 17.85 -12.29 -4.21
C ARG A 101 19.36 -12.15 -4.37
N SER A 102 20.13 -12.91 -3.61
CA SER A 102 21.58 -12.79 -3.68
C SER A 102 22.13 -13.57 -4.87
N ILE A 103 22.29 -12.88 -5.99
CA ILE A 103 23.17 -13.35 -7.08
C ILE A 103 24.64 -13.44 -6.61
N PHE A 104 24.98 -12.77 -5.50
CA PHE A 104 26.31 -12.80 -4.88
C PHE A 104 26.52 -14.03 -3.98
N ASN A 105 25.47 -14.81 -3.71
CA ASN A 105 25.58 -16.15 -3.09
C ASN A 105 26.13 -17.20 -4.07
N VAL A 106 26.41 -16.82 -5.32
CA VAL A 106 27.03 -17.70 -6.30
C VAL A 106 28.54 -17.56 -6.21
N TRP A 107 29.23 -18.70 -6.18
CA TRP A 107 30.68 -18.78 -6.29
C TRP A 107 31.20 -18.00 -7.52
N PRO A 108 32.31 -17.23 -7.44
CA PRO A 108 33.26 -17.12 -6.33
C PRO A 108 33.05 -15.90 -5.41
N PHE A 109 31.96 -15.13 -5.58
CA PHE A 109 31.78 -13.84 -4.91
C PHE A 109 31.62 -13.96 -3.39
N THR A 110 31.17 -15.12 -2.89
CA THR A 110 31.03 -15.44 -1.47
C THR A 110 32.36 -15.50 -0.70
N LYS A 111 33.50 -15.56 -1.39
CA LYS A 111 34.83 -15.59 -0.75
C LYS A 111 35.49 -14.22 -0.61
N ILE A 112 34.87 -13.14 -1.12
CA ILE A 112 35.43 -11.79 -1.05
C ILE A 112 34.85 -11.08 0.18
N PRO A 113 35.62 -10.84 1.25
CA PRO A 113 35.09 -10.34 2.53
C PRO A 113 34.33 -9.01 2.41
N TYR A 114 34.82 -8.10 1.57
CA TYR A 114 34.16 -6.80 1.33
C TYR A 114 32.77 -6.95 0.68
N LEU A 115 32.60 -7.89 -0.25
CA LEU A 115 31.30 -8.14 -0.89
C LEU A 115 30.32 -8.75 0.10
N ASN A 116 30.79 -9.64 0.98
CA ASN A 116 29.98 -10.21 2.05
C ASN A 116 29.50 -9.11 3.03
N MET A 117 30.38 -8.17 3.39
CA MET A 117 30.00 -7.04 4.26
C MET A 117 28.91 -6.17 3.62
N ILE A 118 29.04 -5.81 2.34
CA ILE A 118 28.01 -5.05 1.61
C ILE A 118 26.70 -5.83 1.56
N GLN A 119 26.77 -7.14 1.33
CA GLN A 119 25.60 -8.00 1.27
C GLN A 119 24.88 -8.03 2.62
N SER A 120 25.60 -8.27 3.72
CA SER A 120 25.06 -8.29 5.08
C SER A 120 24.38 -6.97 5.43
N ALA A 121 25.03 -5.82 5.16
CA ALA A 121 24.45 -4.50 5.40
C ALA A 121 23.17 -4.27 4.58
N LYS A 122 23.12 -4.75 3.33
CA LYS A 122 21.89 -4.68 2.53
C LYS A 122 20.80 -5.59 3.10
N VAL A 123 21.12 -6.80 3.54
CA VAL A 123 20.15 -7.73 4.16
C VAL A 123 19.56 -7.09 5.40
N GLU A 124 20.42 -6.58 6.30
CA GLU A 124 20.01 -5.90 7.52
C GLU A 124 19.08 -4.72 7.23
N ARG A 125 19.45 -3.85 6.27
CA ARG A 125 18.58 -2.74 5.87
C ARG A 125 17.20 -3.19 5.39
N ARG A 126 17.12 -4.24 4.56
CA ARG A 126 15.83 -4.74 4.05
C ARG A 126 15.00 -5.42 5.13
N THR A 127 15.65 -6.15 6.02
CA THR A 127 15.02 -6.72 7.23
C THR A 127 14.45 -5.62 8.11
N HIS A 128 15.20 -4.55 8.34
CA HIS A 128 14.74 -3.39 9.10
C HIS A 128 13.51 -2.75 8.45
N LEU A 129 13.54 -2.48 7.14
CA LEU A 129 12.41 -1.92 6.40
C LEU A 129 11.17 -2.83 6.47
N ARG A 130 11.33 -4.14 6.27
CA ARG A 130 10.24 -5.11 6.41
C ARG A 130 9.60 -5.03 7.80
N ASN A 131 10.43 -5.07 8.84
CA ASN A 131 9.96 -5.02 10.21
C ASN A 131 9.23 -3.70 10.48
N GLN A 132 9.75 -2.57 10.00
CA GLN A 132 9.08 -1.27 10.12
C GLN A 132 7.70 -1.29 9.44
N THR A 133 7.60 -1.79 8.21
CA THR A 133 6.33 -1.92 7.48
C THR A 133 5.36 -2.83 8.22
N PHE A 134 5.78 -4.01 8.64
CA PHE A 134 4.89 -4.97 9.32
C PHE A 134 4.39 -4.43 10.66
N MET A 135 5.26 -3.75 11.43
CA MET A 135 4.85 -3.09 12.66
C MET A 135 3.87 -1.93 12.41
N SER A 136 4.04 -1.15 11.34
CA SER A 136 3.10 -0.09 10.93
C SER A 136 1.69 -0.66 10.71
N TYR A 137 1.59 -1.76 9.94
CA TYR A 137 0.31 -2.43 9.69
C TYR A 137 -0.30 -3.06 10.94
N LEU A 138 0.53 -3.63 11.83
CA LEU A 138 0.06 -4.12 13.14
C LEU A 138 -0.50 -2.99 14.00
N ILE A 139 0.11 -1.80 13.99
CA ILE A 139 -0.42 -0.63 14.70
C ILE A 139 -1.78 -0.25 14.12
N GLY A 140 -1.88 -0.12 12.79
CA GLY A 140 -3.14 0.20 12.12
C GLY A 140 -4.23 -0.83 12.41
N TYR A 141 -3.88 -2.11 12.46
CA TYR A 141 -4.80 -3.21 12.73
C TYR A 141 -5.26 -3.25 14.20
N ASN A 142 -4.33 -3.13 15.16
CA ASN A 142 -4.64 -3.28 16.59
C ASN A 142 -5.22 -2.00 17.22
N HIS A 143 -4.87 -0.82 16.71
CA HIS A 143 -5.18 0.46 17.37
C HIS A 143 -6.01 1.41 16.51
N PHE A 144 -6.20 1.14 15.21
CA PHE A 144 -6.85 2.07 14.29
C PHE A 144 -7.68 1.39 13.19
N SER A 145 -8.19 0.18 13.45
CA SER A 145 -8.90 -0.64 12.46
C SER A 145 -10.20 0.02 11.98
N ASP A 146 -10.92 0.72 12.87
CA ASP A 146 -12.16 1.43 12.55
C ASP A 146 -11.94 2.63 11.60
N ARG A 147 -10.72 3.17 11.55
CA ARG A 147 -10.31 4.29 10.71
C ARG A 147 -9.43 3.90 9.53
N THR A 148 -8.95 2.66 9.48
CA THR A 148 -8.22 2.10 8.32
C THR A 148 -9.08 1.14 7.51
N GLY A 149 -10.17 0.63 8.06
CA GLY A 149 -10.99 -0.42 7.43
C GLY A 149 -10.23 -1.74 7.27
N LEU A 150 -9.11 -1.92 7.99
CA LEU A 150 -8.40 -3.20 8.04
C LEU A 150 -9.27 -4.21 8.79
N LEU A 151 -9.63 -5.29 8.09
CA LEU A 151 -10.50 -6.35 8.61
C LEU A 151 -9.70 -7.57 9.06
N TYR A 152 -8.56 -7.82 8.41
CA TYR A 152 -7.70 -8.95 8.71
C TYR A 152 -6.26 -8.68 8.26
N LEU A 153 -5.30 -9.25 8.98
CA LEU A 153 -3.87 -9.09 8.72
C LEU A 153 -3.15 -10.43 8.94
N HIS A 154 -2.40 -10.90 7.96
CA HIS A 154 -1.63 -12.14 8.05
C HIS A 154 -0.19 -11.86 7.64
N LEU A 155 0.72 -11.90 8.61
CA LEU A 155 2.13 -11.54 8.42
C LEU A 155 3.10 -12.70 8.64
N ASN A 156 2.65 -13.76 9.29
CA ASN A 156 3.36 -15.01 9.43
C ASN A 156 2.73 -16.05 8.51
N LYS A 157 3.54 -16.90 7.89
CA LYS A 157 3.02 -18.08 7.21
C LYS A 157 2.49 -19.10 8.21
N THR A 158 1.51 -19.86 7.78
CA THR A 158 0.78 -20.82 8.62
C THR A 158 0.48 -22.09 7.84
N HIS A 159 -0.20 -23.04 8.50
CA HIS A 159 -0.64 -24.30 7.90
C HIS A 159 -2.08 -24.62 8.31
N ASN A 160 -2.85 -23.62 8.73
CA ASN A 160 -4.16 -23.82 9.35
C ASN A 160 -5.25 -22.94 8.73
N LEU A 161 -4.93 -21.99 7.83
CA LEU A 161 -5.95 -21.28 7.09
C LEU A 161 -6.62 -22.22 6.08
N HIS A 162 -5.83 -23.04 5.38
CA HIS A 162 -6.29 -23.94 4.32
C HIS A 162 -7.14 -23.23 3.26
N ARG A 163 -6.81 -21.96 2.98
CA ARG A 163 -7.57 -21.09 2.09
C ARG A 163 -6.79 -20.78 0.83
N LYS A 164 -7.50 -20.79 -0.29
CA LYS A 164 -6.98 -20.39 -1.60
C LYS A 164 -7.85 -19.30 -2.19
N VAL A 165 -7.23 -18.33 -2.84
CA VAL A 165 -7.93 -17.24 -3.52
C VAL A 165 -7.56 -17.21 -4.99
N THR A 166 -8.51 -16.84 -5.84
CA THR A 166 -8.26 -16.65 -7.27
C THR A 166 -8.00 -15.17 -7.56
N LEU A 167 -6.84 -14.87 -8.10
CA LEU A 167 -6.45 -13.53 -8.55
C LEU A 167 -6.60 -13.41 -10.07
N LEU A 168 -7.05 -12.25 -10.53
CA LEU A 168 -7.07 -11.80 -11.92
C LEU A 168 -6.08 -10.64 -12.08
N PRO A 169 -4.82 -10.92 -12.44
CA PRO A 169 -3.85 -9.89 -12.76
C PRO A 169 -4.24 -9.14 -14.04
N ILE A 170 -3.65 -7.95 -14.24
CA ILE A 170 -3.97 -7.07 -15.38
C ILE A 170 -3.78 -7.71 -16.77
N ASN A 171 -2.92 -8.72 -16.89
CA ASN A 171 -2.67 -9.42 -18.15
C ASN A 171 -3.67 -10.56 -18.45
N GLY A 172 -4.71 -10.73 -17.62
CA GLY A 172 -5.90 -11.53 -17.94
C GLY A 172 -5.83 -13.03 -17.66
N GLY A 173 -4.74 -13.54 -17.05
CA GLY A 173 -4.64 -14.95 -16.66
C GLY A 173 -5.02 -15.20 -15.20
N LYS A 174 -5.98 -16.08 -14.91
CA LYS A 174 -6.33 -16.48 -13.54
C LYS A 174 -5.15 -17.15 -12.85
N VAL A 175 -4.86 -16.76 -11.60
CA VAL A 175 -3.83 -17.37 -10.76
C VAL A 175 -4.43 -17.69 -9.41
N THR A 176 -4.29 -18.93 -8.95
CA THR A 176 -4.69 -19.31 -7.59
C THR A 176 -3.52 -19.17 -6.63
N VAL A 177 -3.77 -18.57 -5.47
CA VAL A 177 -2.77 -18.31 -4.44
C VAL A 177 -3.24 -18.97 -3.15
N ASP A 178 -2.33 -19.70 -2.51
CA ASP A 178 -2.53 -20.30 -1.19
C ASP A 178 -2.20 -19.30 -0.08
N LEU A 179 -3.18 -18.97 0.76
CA LEU A 179 -3.08 -17.90 1.75
C LEU A 179 -2.21 -18.28 2.95
N ASP A 180 -2.10 -19.57 3.28
CA ASP A 180 -1.17 -20.08 4.31
C ASP A 180 0.28 -19.64 4.02
N ASN A 181 0.61 -19.46 2.73
CA ASN A 181 1.95 -19.21 2.25
C ASN A 181 2.27 -17.74 1.93
N MET A 182 1.38 -16.81 2.31
CA MET A 182 1.46 -15.40 1.90
C MET A 182 1.37 -14.45 3.08
N GLU A 183 2.10 -13.34 3.03
CA GLU A 183 1.79 -12.18 3.84
C GLU A 183 0.77 -11.31 3.10
N PHE A 184 -0.39 -11.08 3.71
CA PHE A 184 -1.48 -10.34 3.12
C PHE A 184 -2.32 -9.62 4.17
N LEU A 185 -3.20 -8.76 3.69
CA LEU A 185 -4.22 -8.11 4.51
C LEU A 185 -5.51 -7.97 3.72
N VAL A 186 -6.59 -7.81 4.45
CA VAL A 186 -7.93 -7.58 3.91
C VAL A 186 -8.41 -6.23 4.44
N GLN A 187 -8.88 -5.40 3.53
CA GLN A 187 -9.37 -4.07 3.85
C GLN A 187 -10.70 -3.84 3.15
N ARG A 188 -11.56 -3.01 3.73
CA ARG A 188 -12.73 -2.48 3.02
C ARG A 188 -12.28 -1.61 1.85
N LYS A 189 -13.03 -1.67 0.73
CA LYS A 189 -12.81 -0.78 -0.40
C LYS A 189 -13.32 0.62 -0.05
N ALA A 190 -12.49 1.61 -0.34
CA ALA A 190 -12.83 3.02 -0.21
C ALA A 190 -12.84 3.71 -1.57
N ILE A 191 -13.54 4.85 -1.65
CA ILE A 191 -13.50 5.76 -2.78
C ILE A 191 -12.42 6.80 -2.49
N THR A 192 -11.50 7.07 -3.43
CA THR A 192 -10.45 8.08 -3.22
C THR A 192 -11.05 9.47 -2.98
N VAL A 193 -10.35 10.31 -2.21
CA VAL A 193 -10.83 11.65 -1.82
C VAL A 193 -11.33 12.46 -3.01
N LEU A 194 -10.53 12.57 -4.07
CA LEU A 194 -10.90 13.40 -5.22
C LEU A 194 -12.10 12.85 -5.98
N ASN A 195 -12.19 11.52 -6.16
CA ASN A 195 -13.34 10.91 -6.85
C ASN A 195 -14.62 11.07 -6.02
N TYR A 196 -14.52 10.94 -4.69
CA TYR A 196 -15.66 11.12 -3.79
C TYR A 196 -16.17 12.56 -3.81
N LEU A 197 -15.26 13.55 -3.74
CA LEU A 197 -15.63 14.96 -3.81
C LEU A 197 -16.19 15.34 -5.18
N ASP A 198 -15.57 14.89 -6.28
CA ASP A 198 -16.04 15.17 -7.65
C ASP A 198 -17.46 14.63 -7.86
N HIS A 199 -17.76 13.42 -7.36
CA HIS A 199 -19.12 12.86 -7.39
C HIS A 199 -20.13 13.74 -6.64
N LEU A 200 -19.83 14.14 -5.40
CA LEU A 200 -20.72 15.01 -4.63
C LEU A 200 -20.95 16.37 -5.31
N LEU A 201 -19.91 16.93 -5.94
CA LEU A 201 -19.99 18.21 -6.63
C LEU A 201 -20.82 18.12 -7.91
N GLN A 202 -20.67 17.05 -8.69
CA GLN A 202 -21.51 16.78 -9.86
C GLN A 202 -22.99 16.64 -9.48
N GLU A 203 -23.28 16.13 -8.28
CA GLU A 203 -24.64 16.03 -7.73
C GLU A 203 -25.12 17.30 -7.00
N ASN A 204 -24.36 18.40 -7.04
CA ASN A 204 -24.65 19.66 -6.33
C ASN A 204 -24.80 19.52 -4.79
N LYS A 205 -24.13 18.52 -4.19
CA LYS A 205 -24.16 18.23 -2.75
C LYS A 205 -23.10 19.01 -1.97
N MET A 206 -23.19 20.34 -2.02
CA MET A 206 -22.18 21.23 -1.45
C MET A 206 -22.01 21.07 0.08
N LYS A 207 -23.10 20.79 0.79
CA LYS A 207 -23.07 20.59 2.25
C LYS A 207 -22.26 19.34 2.60
N GLU A 208 -22.47 18.26 1.85
CA GLU A 208 -21.81 16.98 1.99
C GLU A 208 -20.33 17.09 1.63
N CYS A 209 -19.95 17.90 0.62
CA CYS A 209 -18.56 18.20 0.33
C CYS A 209 -17.86 18.87 1.51
N LYS A 210 -18.49 19.87 2.12
CA LYS A 210 -17.95 20.55 3.32
C LYS A 210 -17.82 19.60 4.50
N GLN A 211 -18.79 18.70 4.68
CA GLN A 211 -18.72 17.64 5.70
C GLN A 211 -17.58 16.64 5.42
N ALA A 212 -17.38 16.25 4.16
CA ALA A 212 -16.31 15.36 3.74
C ALA A 212 -14.93 15.98 4.01
N ILE A 213 -14.72 17.26 3.68
CA ILE A 213 -13.50 18.00 4.03
C ILE A 213 -13.28 18.01 5.54
N GLY A 214 -14.32 18.31 6.33
CA GLY A 214 -14.24 18.23 7.79
C GLY A 214 -13.82 16.85 8.29
N SER A 215 -14.40 15.79 7.74
CA SER A 215 -14.08 14.41 8.10
C SER A 215 -12.63 14.04 7.82
N ILE A 216 -12.00 14.58 6.76
CA ILE A 216 -10.58 14.37 6.47
C ILE A 216 -9.71 14.99 7.57
N LEU A 217 -9.98 16.23 7.95
CA LEU A 217 -9.23 16.91 9.01
C LEU A 217 -9.43 16.23 10.37
N ASP A 218 -10.65 15.78 10.65
CA ASP A 218 -10.96 15.08 11.90
C ASP A 218 -10.27 13.71 11.97
N LEU A 219 -10.07 13.04 10.83
CA LEU A 219 -9.28 11.80 10.75
C LEU A 219 -7.82 12.05 11.14
N LEU A 220 -7.20 13.13 10.67
CA LEU A 220 -5.83 13.51 11.04
C LEU A 220 -5.72 13.76 12.54
N ILE A 221 -6.67 14.51 13.11
CA ILE A 221 -6.72 14.77 14.56
C ILE A 221 -6.89 13.47 15.34
N THR A 222 -7.82 12.62 14.91
CA THR A 222 -8.11 11.35 15.58
C THR A 222 -6.88 10.45 15.59
N ARG A 223 -6.12 10.40 14.49
CA ARG A 223 -4.87 9.65 14.40
C ARG A 223 -3.83 10.16 15.40
N SER A 224 -3.53 11.46 15.40
CA SER A 224 -2.52 12.03 16.29
C SER A 224 -2.91 11.90 17.77
N LYS A 225 -4.19 12.11 18.12
CA LYS A 225 -4.71 11.92 19.48
C LYS A 225 -4.70 10.45 19.92
N SER A 226 -4.64 9.51 18.99
CA SER A 226 -4.46 8.09 19.30
C SER A 226 -2.98 7.72 19.52
N GLY A 227 -2.06 8.70 19.49
CA GLY A 227 -0.63 8.45 19.62
C GLY A 227 -0.02 7.78 18.39
N ILE A 228 -0.58 8.02 17.20
CA ILE A 228 -0.09 7.43 15.95
C ILE A 228 0.46 8.55 15.06
N SER A 229 1.77 8.53 14.81
CA SER A 229 2.40 9.40 13.81
C SER A 229 2.43 8.72 12.45
N ASP A 230 2.34 9.50 11.37
CA ASP A 230 2.46 9.04 9.99
C ASP A 230 3.37 9.97 9.19
N PHE A 231 4.42 9.43 8.59
CA PHE A 231 5.38 10.19 7.79
C PHE A 231 5.00 10.30 6.32
N ASP A 232 3.90 9.66 5.89
CA ASP A 232 3.32 9.77 4.55
C ASP A 232 1.82 10.08 4.67
N ASN A 233 1.50 11.34 4.99
CA ASN A 233 0.14 11.75 5.37
C ASN A 233 -0.68 12.37 4.22
N ASN A 234 -0.24 12.25 2.97
CA ASN A 234 -0.92 12.87 1.83
C ASN A 234 -2.36 12.32 1.67
N CYS A 235 -3.36 13.20 1.83
CA CYS A 235 -4.77 12.85 1.84
C CYS A 235 -5.24 12.23 0.51
N ASN A 236 -4.77 12.73 -0.62
CA ASN A 236 -5.23 12.25 -1.93
C ASN A 236 -4.81 10.80 -2.19
N ARG A 237 -3.63 10.41 -1.68
CA ARG A 237 -3.06 9.07 -1.90
C ARG A 237 -3.47 8.07 -0.83
N ASN A 238 -3.54 8.53 0.42
CA ASN A 238 -3.61 7.64 1.58
C ASN A 238 -4.94 7.72 2.33
N ILE A 239 -5.83 8.65 1.97
CA ILE A 239 -7.20 8.72 2.50
C ILE A 239 -8.20 8.36 1.40
N GLY A 240 -9.27 7.70 1.81
CA GLY A 240 -10.47 7.50 1.02
C GLY A 240 -11.72 7.59 1.91
N PHE A 241 -12.88 7.45 1.28
CA PHE A 241 -14.18 7.45 1.94
C PHE A 241 -14.78 6.06 1.96
N MET A 242 -15.23 5.66 3.15
CA MET A 242 -15.97 4.44 3.41
C MET A 242 -17.25 4.81 4.17
N ASP A 243 -18.40 4.47 3.60
CA ASP A 243 -19.73 4.84 4.13
C ASP A 243 -19.85 6.32 4.48
N GLY A 244 -19.31 7.19 3.61
CA GLY A 244 -19.34 8.64 3.76
C GLY A 244 -18.40 9.22 4.82
N ARG A 245 -17.53 8.41 5.43
CA ARG A 245 -16.52 8.87 6.40
C ARG A 245 -15.12 8.72 5.84
N ALA A 246 -14.25 9.69 6.12
CA ALA A 246 -12.84 9.62 5.76
C ALA A 246 -12.15 8.50 6.54
N SER A 247 -11.24 7.80 5.88
CA SER A 247 -10.50 6.68 6.44
C SER A 247 -9.17 6.47 5.70
N LEU A 248 -8.19 5.93 6.38
CA LEU A 248 -6.85 5.67 5.84
C LEU A 248 -6.85 4.39 5.01
N ILE A 249 -6.61 4.53 3.71
CA ILE A 249 -6.60 3.42 2.76
C ILE A 249 -5.20 2.84 2.58
N ASP A 250 -4.14 3.57 2.92
CA ASP A 250 -2.79 3.04 3.05
C ASP A 250 -2.30 3.31 4.48
N VAL A 251 -1.88 2.24 5.16
CA VAL A 251 -1.24 2.34 6.47
C VAL A 251 0.24 2.47 6.20
N GLY A 252 0.68 3.72 6.05
CA GLY A 252 2.01 4.06 5.57
C GLY A 252 3.10 3.73 6.58
N GLU A 253 3.67 4.76 7.19
CA GLU A 253 4.81 4.63 8.11
C GLU A 253 4.41 4.92 9.56
N PHE A 254 3.38 4.22 10.05
CA PHE A 254 2.89 4.41 11.41
C PHE A 254 3.95 4.12 12.47
N ARG A 255 3.99 4.98 13.48
CA ARG A 255 4.72 4.75 14.72
C ARG A 255 3.89 5.17 15.91
N LEU A 256 4.05 4.44 17.01
CA LEU A 256 3.48 4.85 18.28
C LEU A 256 4.33 5.96 18.88
N ILE A 257 3.67 7.04 19.25
CA ILE A 257 4.20 8.19 19.96
C ILE A 257 3.22 8.57 21.09
N PRO A 258 3.62 9.40 22.06
CA PRO A 258 2.65 10.00 22.96
C PRO A 258 1.53 10.69 22.15
N PRO A 259 0.26 10.60 22.59
CA PRO A 259 -0.83 11.35 21.98
C PRO A 259 -0.51 12.83 21.80
N THR A 260 -0.73 13.34 20.60
CA THR A 260 -0.53 14.75 20.25
C THR A 260 -1.70 15.28 19.43
N TYR A 261 -1.65 16.57 19.10
CA TYR A 261 -2.47 17.14 18.05
C TYR A 261 -1.64 17.29 16.76
N PRO A 262 -2.26 17.26 15.57
CA PRO A 262 -1.54 17.55 14.33
C PRO A 262 -0.96 18.96 14.33
N THR A 263 0.28 19.09 13.89
CA THR A 263 0.89 20.42 13.72
C THR A 263 0.26 21.17 12.53
N ALA A 264 0.46 22.49 12.46
CA ALA A 264 0.06 23.27 11.29
C ALA A 264 0.68 22.69 9.99
N SER A 265 1.97 22.37 10.00
CA SER A 265 2.65 21.73 8.86
C SER A 265 1.96 20.43 8.47
N GLU A 266 1.63 19.59 9.45
CA GLU A 266 0.99 18.30 9.18
C GLU A 266 -0.36 18.44 8.47
N PHE A 267 -1.18 19.44 8.84
CA PHE A 267 -2.42 19.73 8.10
C PHE A 267 -2.15 20.17 6.66
N TYR A 268 -1.21 21.10 6.46
CA TYR A 268 -0.92 21.62 5.13
C TYR A 268 -0.29 20.56 4.23
N ASP A 269 0.72 19.83 4.72
CA ASP A 269 1.39 18.75 3.99
C ASP A 269 0.40 17.65 3.59
N ALA A 270 -0.52 17.29 4.49
CA ALA A 270 -1.54 16.29 4.20
C ALA A 270 -2.53 16.77 3.12
N THR A 271 -2.89 18.06 3.13
CA THR A 271 -3.99 18.60 2.31
C THR A 271 -3.54 19.33 1.05
N ASP A 272 -2.25 19.38 0.74
CA ASP A 272 -1.69 20.15 -0.38
C ASP A 272 -2.35 19.79 -1.74
N ASP A 273 -2.35 18.50 -2.11
CA ASP A 273 -3.01 18.01 -3.34
C ASP A 273 -4.52 18.32 -3.37
N LEU A 274 -5.18 18.29 -2.21
CA LEU A 274 -6.60 18.62 -2.10
C LEU A 274 -6.83 20.12 -2.31
N LYS A 275 -6.00 20.97 -1.72
CA LYS A 275 -6.02 22.42 -1.91
C LYS A 275 -5.82 22.77 -3.38
N GLU A 276 -4.84 22.16 -4.05
CA GLU A 276 -4.59 22.35 -5.48
C GLU A 276 -5.80 21.93 -6.33
N PHE A 277 -6.45 20.82 -5.99
CA PHE A 277 -7.66 20.38 -6.69
C PHE A 277 -8.83 21.37 -6.52
N LEU A 278 -9.05 21.84 -5.30
CA LEU A 278 -10.15 22.75 -4.98
C LEU A 278 -9.92 24.15 -5.59
N SER A 279 -8.71 24.70 -5.53
CA SER A 279 -8.42 26.04 -6.06
C SER A 279 -8.70 26.17 -7.56
N LYS A 280 -8.45 25.10 -8.33
CA LYS A 280 -8.64 25.09 -9.78
C LYS A 280 -10.11 25.00 -10.21
N ARG A 281 -10.99 24.43 -9.38
CA ARG A 281 -12.36 24.08 -9.78
C ARG A 281 -13.45 24.70 -8.90
N TYR A 282 -13.17 24.88 -7.61
CA TYR A 282 -14.12 25.29 -6.57
C TYR A 282 -13.44 26.18 -5.50
N PRO A 283 -13.08 27.44 -5.84
CA PRO A 283 -12.37 28.33 -4.90
C PRO A 283 -13.07 28.54 -3.55
N GLU A 284 -14.40 28.50 -3.52
CA GLU A 284 -15.17 28.59 -2.25
C GLU A 284 -14.89 27.43 -1.28
N LEU A 285 -14.55 26.25 -1.81
CA LEU A 285 -14.20 25.08 -0.99
C LEU A 285 -12.75 25.10 -0.56
N GLU A 286 -11.87 25.72 -1.34
CA GLU A 286 -10.49 26.01 -0.92
C GLU A 286 -10.50 26.97 0.27
N GLU A 287 -11.25 28.07 0.19
CA GLU A 287 -11.40 29.02 1.29
C GLU A 287 -12.00 28.33 2.53
N PHE A 288 -13.01 27.49 2.34
CA PHE A 288 -13.58 26.70 3.42
C PHE A 288 -12.55 25.76 4.07
N LEU A 289 -11.75 25.04 3.29
CA LEU A 289 -10.67 24.17 3.78
C LEU A 289 -9.69 24.97 4.66
N GLU A 290 -9.21 26.11 4.16
CA GLU A 290 -8.27 26.97 4.89
C GLU A 290 -8.84 27.45 6.23
N ILE A 291 -10.10 27.93 6.23
CA ILE A 291 -10.79 28.33 7.46
C ILE A 291 -10.90 27.16 8.45
N GLN A 292 -11.19 25.95 7.97
CA GLN A 292 -11.31 24.77 8.84
C GLN A 292 -9.98 24.32 9.43
N ILE A 293 -8.88 24.42 8.67
CA ILE A 293 -7.52 24.16 9.17
C ILE A 293 -7.18 25.18 10.27
N GLN A 294 -7.35 26.48 9.99
CA GLN A 294 -7.07 27.56 10.94
C GLN A 294 -7.90 27.48 12.23
N LYS A 295 -9.15 27.00 12.15
CA LYS A 295 -9.97 26.77 13.34
C LYS A 295 -9.44 25.63 14.20
N ARG A 296 -8.99 24.53 13.59
CA ARG A 296 -8.47 23.35 14.29
C ARG A 296 -7.11 23.62 14.93
N ILE A 297 -6.22 24.32 14.23
CA ILE A 297 -4.92 24.75 14.78
C ILE A 297 -5.12 25.64 16.02
N ARG A 298 -6.04 26.62 15.96
CA ARG A 298 -6.30 27.53 17.08
C ARG A 298 -6.97 26.88 18.29
N HIS A 299 -7.67 25.77 18.10
CA HIS A 299 -8.31 25.06 19.20
C HIS A 299 -7.31 24.24 20.04
N ASP A 300 -6.08 24.06 19.56
CA ASP A 300 -5.01 23.33 20.26
C ASP A 300 -4.04 24.24 21.04
N LEU A 301 -4.09 25.56 20.78
CA LEU A 301 -3.35 26.59 21.53
C LEU A 301 -4.16 27.08 22.74
#